data_AF-A0A9Q0KJB7-F1
#
_entry.id   AF-A0A9Q0KJB7-F1
#
_cell.length_a   1.000
_cell.length_b   1.000
_cell.length_c   1.000
_cell.angle_alpha   90.00
_cell.angle_beta   90.00
_cell.angle_gamma   90.00
#
_symmetry.space_group_name_H-M   'P 1'
#
loop_
_entity.id
_entity.type
_entity.pdbx_description
1 polymer ?
#
loop_
_entity_poly.entity_id
_entity_poly.type
_entity_poly.pdbx_seq_one_letter_code
_entity_poly.pdbx_strand_id
1 'polypeptide(L)'
;MTWELLLWLISFFVSIALLAVVIYQLICLSDLEIDCINPYDSSSRINAVVIPEFIAQGTLCAFYLMTWHWFMFLITAPVLYYHIKLYMKRQHFIDVTEIFRLLDGEKKHRMVKLAFYLLLFFIVIYSYLKLIITLFFFVYKQDGSNIKISIISCGKSMSCNHQFEREDYNNYHQSENSLFSHNSSANSVSMYSNQLKMELRRDTKNISSS
;
A
#
# COMPACT_ATOMS: atom_id res chain seq x y z
N MET A 1 7.40 5.37 4.05
CA MET A 1 6.29 4.50 3.57
C MET A 1 6.79 3.35 2.70
N THR A 2 7.59 3.59 1.66
CA THR A 2 8.11 2.53 0.76
C THR A 2 9.12 1.58 1.39
N TRP A 3 10.00 2.08 2.26
CA TRP A 3 10.99 1.24 2.97
C TRP A 3 10.35 0.18 3.87
N GLU A 4 9.28 0.54 4.58
CA GLU A 4 8.51 -0.39 5.40
C GLU A 4 7.82 -1.45 4.54
N LEU A 5 7.22 -1.05 3.41
CA LEU A 5 6.61 -1.98 2.45
C LEU A 5 7.61 -3.02 1.95
N LEU A 6 8.80 -2.56 1.53
CA LEU A 6 9.85 -3.44 1.03
C LEU A 6 10.32 -4.41 2.12
N LEU A 7 10.49 -3.93 3.36
CA LEU A 7 10.89 -4.79 4.47
C LEU A 7 9.84 -5.87 4.76
N TRP A 8 8.56 -5.51 4.86
CA TRP A 8 7.50 -6.48 5.11
C TRP A 8 7.38 -7.49 3.96
N LEU A 9 7.57 -7.04 2.72
CA LEU A 9 7.60 -7.92 1.54
C LEU A 9 8.76 -8.91 1.59
N ILE A 10 9.98 -8.44 1.82
CA ILE A 10 11.18 -9.30 1.96
C ILE A 10 10.99 -10.28 3.12
N SER A 11 10.52 -9.78 4.26
CA SER A 11 10.25 -10.59 5.44
C SER A 11 9.24 -11.69 5.17
N PHE A 12 8.22 -11.45 4.33
CA PHE A 12 7.24 -12.46 3.95
C PHE A 12 7.90 -13.61 3.17
N PHE A 13 8.70 -13.29 2.15
CA PHE A 13 9.41 -14.31 1.36
C PHE A 13 10.42 -15.10 2.20
N VAL A 14 11.19 -14.42 3.07
CA VAL A 14 12.15 -15.11 3.94
C VAL A 14 11.44 -16.00 4.96
N SER A 15 10.30 -15.57 5.52
CA SER A 15 9.50 -16.41 6.43
C SER A 15 8.99 -17.68 5.74
N ILE A 16 8.55 -17.60 4.49
CA ILE A 16 8.16 -18.78 3.69
C ILE A 16 9.35 -19.70 3.47
N ALA A 17 10.51 -19.15 3.09
CA ALA A 17 11.73 -19.92 2.87
C ALA A 17 12.17 -20.65 4.15
N LEU A 18 12.11 -19.98 5.31
CA LEU A 18 12.40 -20.58 6.62
C LEU A 18 11.42 -21.72 6.94
N LEU A 19 10.13 -21.52 6.69
CA LEU A 19 9.13 -22.57 6.90
C LEU A 19 9.40 -23.79 6.01
N ALA A 20 9.69 -23.56 4.73
CA ALA A 20 10.02 -24.63 3.77
C ALA A 20 11.27 -25.41 4.19
N VAL A 21 12.31 -24.71 4.66
CA VAL A 21 13.53 -25.33 5.18
C VAL A 21 13.25 -26.19 6.41
N VAL A 22 12.46 -25.70 7.37
CA VAL A 22 12.13 -26.48 8.58
C VAL A 22 11.25 -27.69 8.26
N ILE A 23 10.30 -27.55 7.34
CA ILE A 23 9.47 -28.66 6.85
C ILE A 23 10.36 -29.70 6.14
N TYR A 24 11.30 -29.28 5.31
CA TYR A 24 12.24 -30.19 4.64
C TYR A 24 13.08 -30.99 5.65
N GLN A 25 13.54 -30.35 6.74
CA GLN A 25 14.24 -31.05 7.82
C GLN A 25 13.35 -32.07 8.53
N LEU A 26 12.07 -31.75 8.76
CA LEU A 26 11.10 -32.67 9.36
C LEU A 26 10.80 -33.87 8.46
N ILE A 27 10.69 -33.66 7.15
CA ILE A 27 10.51 -34.75 6.18
C ILE A 27 11.73 -35.67 6.21
N CYS A 28 12.95 -35.12 6.14
CA CYS A 28 14.18 -35.93 6.22
C CYS A 28 14.26 -36.73 7.53
N LEU A 29 13.73 -36.20 8.63
CA LEU A 29 13.67 -36.89 9.92
C LEU A 29 12.57 -37.97 9.96
N SER A 30 11.42 -37.72 9.33
CA SER A 30 10.34 -38.69 9.21
C SER A 30 10.71 -39.85 8.28
N ASP A 31 11.44 -39.59 7.20
CA ASP A 31 11.96 -40.63 6.30
C ASP A 31 12.98 -41.53 7.02
N LEU A 32 13.71 -40.96 7.98
CA LEU A 32 14.63 -41.68 8.85
C LEU A 32 13.90 -42.59 9.85
N GLU A 33 12.76 -42.14 10.40
CA GLU A 33 11.93 -42.89 11.36
C GLU A 33 11.28 -44.13 10.73
N ILE A 34 11.00 -44.09 9.42
CA ILE A 34 10.36 -45.17 8.67
C ILE A 34 11.41 -46.12 8.04
N ASP A 35 12.70 -45.99 8.39
CA ASP A 35 13.82 -46.78 7.88
C ASP A 35 13.94 -46.80 6.33
N CYS A 36 13.44 -45.76 5.67
CA CYS A 36 13.35 -45.71 4.21
C CYS A 36 14.68 -45.23 3.55
N ILE A 37 15.54 -44.55 4.32
CA ILE A 37 16.76 -43.91 3.81
C ILE A 37 17.96 -44.15 4.73
N ASN A 38 19.15 -44.22 4.12
CA ASN A 38 20.40 -44.34 4.85
C ASN A 38 20.62 -43.14 5.77
N PRO A 39 20.90 -43.35 7.06
CA PRO A 39 21.02 -42.26 8.03
C PRO A 39 22.19 -41.28 7.77
N TYR A 40 23.25 -41.75 7.11
CA TYR A 40 24.38 -40.90 6.74
C TYR A 40 23.98 -39.85 5.68
N ASP A 41 23.16 -40.24 4.70
CA ASP A 41 22.70 -39.34 3.64
C ASP A 41 21.74 -38.28 4.18
N SER A 42 20.80 -38.67 5.04
CA SER A 42 19.88 -37.72 5.69
C SER A 42 20.60 -36.73 6.60
N SER A 43 21.59 -37.18 7.38
CA SER A 43 22.34 -36.30 8.29
C SER A 43 23.16 -35.26 7.53
N SER A 44 23.79 -35.65 6.42
CA SER A 44 24.51 -34.73 5.53
C SER A 44 23.59 -33.66 4.91
N ARG A 45 22.41 -34.09 4.41
CA ARG A 45 21.40 -33.18 3.84
C ARG A 45 20.86 -32.19 4.87
N ILE A 46 20.59 -32.64 6.10
CA ILE A 46 20.10 -31.75 7.16
C ILE A 46 21.19 -30.73 7.54
N ASN A 47 22.44 -31.15 7.67
CA ASN A 47 23.55 -30.26 8.01
C ASN A 47 23.80 -29.19 6.93
N ALA A 48 23.68 -29.54 5.65
CA ALA A 48 23.79 -28.58 4.56
C ALA A 48 22.73 -27.48 4.61
N VAL A 49 21.54 -27.79 5.16
CA VAL A 49 20.39 -26.89 5.21
C VAL A 49 20.31 -26.11 6.53
N VAL A 50 20.97 -26.57 7.61
CA VAL A 50 20.93 -25.89 8.92
C VAL A 50 21.67 -24.54 8.91
N ILE A 51 22.77 -24.44 8.16
CA ILE A 51 23.57 -23.22 8.05
C ILE A 51 22.77 -22.10 7.35
N PRO A 52 22.16 -22.32 6.16
CA PRO A 52 21.36 -21.28 5.52
C PRO A 52 20.12 -20.89 6.35
N GLU A 53 19.54 -21.79 7.15
CA GLU A 53 18.47 -21.44 8.11
C GLU A 53 18.94 -20.38 9.12
N PHE A 54 20.10 -20.58 9.73
CA PHE A 54 20.64 -19.65 10.73
C PHE A 54 21.00 -18.29 10.12
N ILE A 55 21.58 -18.30 8.92
CA ILE A 55 21.92 -17.07 8.20
C ILE A 55 20.64 -16.32 7.84
N ALA A 56 19.62 -17.00 7.31
CA ALA A 56 18.35 -16.39 6.94
C ALA A 56 17.65 -15.78 8.17
N GLN A 57 17.60 -16.51 9.29
CA GLN A 57 17.00 -16.00 10.53
C GLN A 57 17.78 -14.83 11.13
N GLY A 58 19.13 -14.90 11.13
CA GLY A 58 19.99 -13.82 11.61
C GLY A 58 19.84 -12.56 10.77
N THR A 59 19.78 -12.72 9.45
CA THR A 59 19.57 -11.61 8.50
C THR A 59 18.21 -10.96 8.71
N LEU A 60 17.15 -11.76 8.88
CA LEU A 60 15.79 -11.28 9.14
C LEU A 60 15.73 -10.50 10.47
N CYS A 61 16.37 -11.01 11.52
CA CYS A 61 16.47 -10.32 12.82
C CYS A 61 17.25 -8.99 12.71
N ALA A 62 18.35 -8.95 11.96
CA ALA A 62 19.12 -7.74 11.71
C ALA A 62 18.30 -6.67 10.95
N PHE A 63 17.49 -7.07 9.97
CA PHE A 63 16.58 -6.16 9.28
C PHE A 63 15.55 -5.51 10.21
N TYR A 64 14.99 -6.26 11.16
CA TYR A 64 14.07 -5.71 12.16
C TYR A 64 14.73 -4.75 13.15
N LEU A 65 15.99 -5.01 13.51
CA LEU A 65 16.77 -4.12 14.36
C LEU A 65 17.05 -2.79 13.64
N MET A 66 17.40 -2.83 12.35
CA MET A 66 17.72 -1.64 11.56
C MET A 66 16.50 -0.72 11.36
N THR A 67 15.30 -1.30 11.30
CA THR A 67 14.03 -0.58 11.11
C THR A 67 13.33 -0.20 12.40
N TRP A 68 14.00 -0.34 13.55
CA TRP A 68 13.49 0.08 14.86
C TRP A 68 12.15 -0.59 15.25
N HIS A 69 11.91 -1.83 14.80
CA HIS A 69 10.74 -2.61 15.20
C HIS A 69 11.05 -3.46 16.44
N TRP A 70 11.18 -2.79 17.59
CA TRP A 70 11.57 -3.40 18.87
C TRP A 70 10.71 -4.59 19.30
N PHE A 71 9.40 -4.55 19.02
CA PHE A 71 8.49 -5.63 19.37
C PHE A 71 8.76 -6.92 18.59
N MET A 72 9.00 -6.80 17.27
CA MET A 72 9.33 -7.96 16.41
C MET A 72 10.72 -8.51 16.72
N PHE A 73 11.65 -7.61 17.05
CA PHE A 73 12.96 -8.01 17.55
C PHE A 73 12.85 -8.81 18.86
N LEU A 74 12.02 -8.37 19.82
CA LEU A 74 11.85 -9.10 21.09
C LEU A 74 11.30 -10.52 20.89
N ILE A 75 10.39 -10.71 19.94
CA ILE A 75 9.86 -12.04 19.60
C ILE A 75 10.93 -12.90 18.92
N THR A 76 11.75 -12.33 18.03
CA THR A 76 12.79 -13.07 17.30
C THR A 76 14.09 -13.30 18.09
N ALA A 77 14.36 -12.48 19.10
CA ALA A 77 15.52 -12.53 19.98
C ALA A 77 15.73 -13.87 20.70
N PRO A 78 14.73 -14.50 21.35
CA PRO A 78 14.92 -15.80 22.00
C PRO A 78 15.30 -16.90 21.01
N VAL A 79 14.79 -16.85 19.78
CA VAL A 79 15.16 -17.81 18.72
C VAL A 79 16.57 -17.57 18.23
N LEU A 80 16.96 -16.31 17.99
CA LEU A 80 18.32 -15.98 17.61
C LEU A 80 19.33 -16.40 18.69
N TYR A 81 19.00 -16.13 19.95
CA TYR A 81 19.83 -16.55 21.09
C TYR A 81 19.96 -18.08 21.15
N TYR A 82 18.87 -18.82 20.93
CA TYR A 82 18.91 -20.27 20.86
C TYR A 82 19.84 -20.77 19.74
N HIS A 83 19.75 -20.18 18.54
CA HIS A 83 20.62 -20.51 17.41
C HIS A 83 22.10 -20.19 17.68
N ILE A 84 22.39 -19.03 18.28
CA ILE A 84 23.76 -18.64 18.65
C ILE A 84 24.32 -19.61 19.71
N LYS A 85 23.53 -19.95 20.73
CA LYS A 85 23.96 -20.90 21.76
C LYS A 85 24.25 -22.28 21.18
N LEU A 86 23.42 -22.73 20.23
CA LEU A 86 23.63 -23.99 19.53
C LEU A 86 24.88 -23.95 18.64
N TYR A 87 25.13 -22.81 17.98
CA TYR A 87 26.36 -22.57 17.22
C TYR A 87 27.60 -22.60 18.13
N MET A 88 27.58 -21.93 19.28
CA MET A 88 28.73 -21.93 20.20
C MET A 88 29.07 -23.32 20.76
N LYS A 89 28.08 -24.21 20.90
CA LYS A 89 28.28 -25.58 21.38
C LYS A 89 28.92 -26.52 20.35
N ARG A 90 29.16 -26.07 19.11
CA ARG A 90 29.66 -26.90 17.99
C ARG A 90 28.86 -28.17 17.69
N GLN A 91 27.63 -28.26 18.19
CA GLN A 91 26.68 -29.35 17.90
C GLN A 91 25.90 -29.09 16.60
N HIS A 92 26.54 -28.45 15.62
CA HIS A 92 25.92 -28.18 14.31
C HIS A 92 25.81 -29.46 13.48
N PHE A 93 26.76 -30.37 13.67
CA PHE A 93 26.78 -31.67 13.02
C PHE A 93 25.90 -32.64 13.80
N ILE A 94 24.85 -33.10 13.14
CA ILE A 94 24.05 -34.21 13.62
C ILE A 94 24.89 -35.47 13.44
N ASP A 95 25.33 -36.06 14.56
CA ASP A 95 26.04 -37.33 14.53
C ASP A 95 25.03 -38.48 14.46
N VAL A 96 25.22 -39.35 13.47
CA VAL A 96 24.26 -40.38 13.03
C VAL A 96 23.92 -41.35 14.17
N THR A 97 24.89 -41.66 15.02
CA THR A 97 24.75 -42.62 16.12
C THR A 97 24.00 -42.08 17.34
N GLU A 98 23.90 -40.76 17.50
CA GLU A 98 23.19 -40.13 18.62
C GLU A 98 21.74 -39.74 18.26
N ILE A 99 21.48 -39.43 16.99
CA ILE A 99 20.16 -39.00 16.50
C ILE A 99 19.06 -40.04 16.74
N PHE A 100 19.37 -41.34 16.56
CA PHE A 100 18.39 -42.41 16.80
C PHE A 100 18.06 -42.61 18.27
N ARG A 101 19.01 -42.34 19.17
CA ARG A 101 18.80 -42.52 20.62
C ARG A 101 18.00 -41.37 21.24
N LEU A 102 18.05 -40.18 20.62
CA LEU A 102 17.33 -38.98 21.05
C LEU A 102 16.21 -38.56 20.09
N LEU A 103 15.83 -39.42 19.14
CA LEU A 103 14.99 -39.07 17.98
C LEU A 103 13.66 -38.43 18.39
N ASP A 104 12.98 -38.98 19.40
CA ASP A 104 11.71 -38.45 19.90
C ASP A 104 11.84 -37.06 20.54
N GLY A 105 12.95 -36.82 21.24
CA GLY A 105 13.25 -35.53 21.86
C GLY A 105 13.59 -34.46 20.84
N GLU A 106 14.43 -34.81 19.86
CA GLU A 106 14.84 -33.94 18.76
C GLU A 106 13.67 -33.61 17.82
N LYS A 107 12.79 -34.59 17.55
CA LYS A 107 11.55 -34.39 16.79
C LYS A 107 10.64 -33.39 17.49
N LYS A 108 10.44 -33.52 18.80
CA LYS A 108 9.65 -32.56 19.58
C LYS A 108 10.26 -31.16 19.55
N HIS A 109 11.58 -31.05 19.65
CA HIS A 109 12.26 -29.77 19.56
C HIS A 109 12.06 -29.10 18.18
N ARG A 110 12.19 -29.86 17.09
CA ARG A 110 11.95 -29.37 15.72
C ARG A 110 10.48 -29.02 15.45
N MET A 111 9.54 -29.75 16.04
CA MET A 111 8.11 -29.42 15.97
C MET A 111 7.78 -28.11 16.70
N VAL A 112 8.38 -27.86 17.87
CA VAL A 112 8.25 -26.58 18.57
C VAL A 112 8.84 -25.45 17.74
N LYS A 113 10.00 -25.68 17.12
CA LYS A 113 10.63 -24.72 16.20
C LYS A 113 9.71 -24.40 15.01
N LEU A 114 9.11 -25.41 14.38
CA LEU A 114 8.14 -25.23 13.29
C LEU A 114 6.94 -24.39 13.75
N ALA A 115 6.35 -24.72 14.90
CA ALA A 115 5.22 -23.97 15.46
C ALA A 115 5.57 -22.49 15.69
N PHE A 116 6.79 -22.22 16.16
CA PHE A 116 7.28 -20.85 16.33
C PHE A 116 7.40 -20.10 14.99
N TYR A 117 8.00 -20.71 13.97
CA TYR A 117 8.13 -20.11 12.64
C TYR A 117 6.76 -19.88 11.97
N LEU A 118 5.81 -20.78 12.20
CA LEU A 118 4.45 -20.67 11.70
C LEU A 118 3.69 -19.51 12.39
N LEU A 119 3.88 -19.34 13.71
CA LEU A 119 3.34 -18.19 14.44
C LEU A 119 3.96 -16.88 13.94
N LEU A 120 5.28 -16.86 13.74
CA LEU A 120 6.00 -15.71 13.17
C LEU A 120 5.49 -15.36 11.77
N PHE A 121 5.24 -16.36 10.93
CA PHE A 121 4.67 -16.17 9.60
C PHE A 121 3.30 -15.47 9.64
N PHE A 122 2.40 -15.88 10.54
CA PHE A 122 1.11 -15.20 10.71
C PHE A 122 1.25 -13.75 11.19
N ILE A 123 2.19 -13.49 12.10
CA ILE A 123 2.48 -12.13 12.57
C ILE A 123 2.97 -11.24 11.42
N VAL A 124 3.84 -11.78 10.56
CA VAL A 124 4.36 -11.07 9.38
C VAL A 124 3.24 -10.76 8.39
N ILE A 125 2.35 -11.72 8.11
CA ILE A 125 1.18 -11.50 7.26
C ILE A 125 0.28 -10.41 7.86
N TYR A 126 -0.06 -10.50 9.15
CA TYR A 126 -0.93 -9.52 9.79
C TYR A 126 -0.38 -8.10 9.65
N SER A 127 0.92 -7.94 9.85
CA SER A 127 1.59 -6.64 9.77
C SER A 127 1.64 -6.10 8.34
N TYR A 128 1.88 -6.98 7.36
CA TYR A 128 1.79 -6.63 5.94
C TYR A 128 0.37 -6.21 5.53
N LEU A 129 -0.66 -6.94 5.97
CA LEU A 129 -2.06 -6.61 5.72
C LEU A 129 -2.45 -5.27 6.34
N LYS A 130 -2.06 -5.02 7.60
CA LYS A 130 -2.30 -3.74 8.29
C LYS A 130 -1.72 -2.57 7.50
N LEU A 131 -0.51 -2.74 6.97
CA LEU A 131 0.16 -1.73 6.16
C LEU A 131 -0.61 -1.48 4.85
N ILE A 132 -1.00 -2.55 4.13
CA ILE A 132 -1.80 -2.43 2.90
C ILE A 132 -3.14 -1.73 3.15
N ILE A 133 -3.87 -2.12 4.20
CA ILE A 133 -5.17 -1.50 4.53
C ILE A 133 -4.99 -0.02 4.84
N THR A 134 -3.94 0.34 5.58
CA THR A 134 -3.63 1.74 5.89
C THR A 134 -3.29 2.53 4.63
N LEU A 135 -2.52 1.95 3.70
CA LEU A 135 -2.21 2.57 2.42
C LEU A 135 -3.44 2.72 1.54
N PHE A 136 -4.31 1.71 1.46
CA PHE A 136 -5.57 1.79 0.74
C PHE A 136 -6.44 2.91 1.30
N PHE A 137 -6.63 2.96 2.63
CA PHE A 137 -7.38 4.06 3.26
C PHE A 137 -6.73 5.43 3.01
N PHE A 138 -5.40 5.52 3.03
CA PHE A 138 -4.67 6.74 2.71
C PHE A 138 -4.89 7.17 1.25
N VAL A 139 -4.82 6.23 0.30
CA VAL A 139 -5.11 6.48 -1.12
C VAL A 139 -6.56 6.92 -1.31
N TYR A 140 -7.53 6.25 -0.68
CA TYR A 140 -8.94 6.65 -0.72
C TYR A 140 -9.19 8.03 -0.07
N LYS A 141 -8.45 8.37 0.99
CA LYS A 141 -8.53 9.70 1.62
C LYS A 141 -7.89 10.78 0.75
N GLN A 142 -6.85 10.44 -0.01
CA GLN A 142 -6.18 11.35 -0.96
C GLN A 142 -7.19 11.84 -2.00
N ASP A 143 -8.00 10.95 -2.58
CA ASP A 143 -9.04 11.29 -3.56
C ASP A 143 -10.12 12.23 -3.00
N GLY A 144 -10.59 12.00 -1.77
CA GLY A 144 -11.54 12.90 -1.11
C GLY A 144 -11.01 14.33 -0.86
N SER A 145 -9.70 14.49 -0.70
CA SER A 145 -9.06 15.81 -0.51
C SER A 145 -8.73 16.52 -1.83
N ASN A 146 -8.28 15.77 -2.85
CA ASN A 146 -8.03 16.31 -4.19
C ASN A 146 -9.31 16.79 -4.85
N ILE A 147 -10.44 16.09 -4.64
CA ILE A 147 -11.76 16.52 -5.11
C ILE A 147 -12.18 17.83 -4.44
N LYS A 148 -11.97 18.00 -3.12
CA LYS A 148 -12.25 19.28 -2.43
C LYS A 148 -11.37 20.42 -2.93
N ILE A 149 -10.09 20.19 -3.18
CA ILE A 149 -9.16 21.22 -3.68
C ILE A 149 -9.50 21.60 -5.13
N SER A 150 -9.83 20.64 -5.99
CA SER A 150 -10.30 20.91 -7.36
C SER A 150 -11.63 21.68 -7.39
N ILE A 151 -12.58 21.38 -6.50
CA ILE A 151 -13.85 22.12 -6.43
C ILE A 151 -13.64 23.55 -5.89
N ILE A 152 -12.74 23.76 -4.91
CA ILE A 152 -12.41 25.10 -4.39
C ILE A 152 -11.64 25.93 -5.42
N SER A 153 -10.75 25.32 -6.21
CA SER A 153 -10.06 25.99 -7.32
C SER A 153 -11.02 26.37 -8.45
N CYS A 154 -11.97 25.49 -8.79
CA CYS A 154 -12.98 25.76 -9.82
C CYS A 154 -14.02 26.80 -9.36
N GLY A 155 -14.44 26.77 -8.09
CA GLY A 155 -15.36 27.76 -7.51
C GLY A 155 -14.77 29.18 -7.41
N LYS A 156 -13.46 29.32 -7.15
CA LYS A 156 -12.76 30.62 -7.21
C LYS A 156 -12.58 31.12 -8.64
N SER A 157 -12.31 30.24 -9.59
CA SER A 157 -12.22 30.61 -11.02
C SER A 157 -13.57 31.05 -11.58
N MET A 158 -14.67 30.40 -11.19
CA MET A 158 -16.03 30.74 -11.65
C MET A 158 -16.53 32.07 -11.05
N SER A 159 -16.17 32.38 -9.79
CA SER A 159 -16.51 33.67 -9.17
C SER A 159 -15.69 34.85 -9.72
N CYS A 160 -14.42 34.64 -10.09
CA CYS A 160 -13.61 35.67 -10.76
C CYS A 160 -14.08 35.93 -12.19
N ASN A 161 -14.44 34.91 -12.98
CA ASN A 161 -15.01 35.13 -14.33
C ASN A 161 -16.32 35.91 -14.26
N HIS A 162 -17.19 35.63 -13.29
CA HIS A 162 -18.48 36.31 -13.19
C HIS A 162 -18.37 37.75 -12.63
N GLN A 163 -17.29 38.10 -11.91
CA GLN A 163 -16.99 39.49 -11.53
C GLN A 163 -16.28 40.26 -12.66
N PHE A 164 -15.39 39.60 -13.40
CA PHE A 164 -14.71 40.19 -14.56
C PHE A 164 -15.69 40.48 -15.71
N GLU A 165 -16.61 39.57 -16.03
CA GLU A 165 -17.70 39.83 -17.01
C GLU A 165 -18.66 40.95 -16.55
N ARG A 166 -18.87 41.13 -15.24
CA ARG A 166 -19.70 42.23 -14.70
C ARG A 166 -19.00 43.58 -14.73
N GLU A 167 -17.67 43.63 -14.61
CA GLU A 167 -16.90 44.87 -14.75
C GLU A 167 -16.74 45.28 -16.22
N ASP A 168 -16.53 44.34 -17.14
CA ASP A 168 -16.49 44.62 -18.58
C ASP A 168 -17.85 45.13 -19.10
N TYR A 169 -18.97 44.48 -18.75
CA TYR A 169 -20.30 44.93 -19.20
C TYR A 169 -20.65 46.35 -18.72
N ASN A 170 -20.22 46.70 -17.49
CA ASN A 170 -20.40 48.04 -16.95
C ASN A 170 -19.45 49.07 -17.61
N ASN A 171 -18.21 48.70 -17.95
CA ASN A 171 -17.28 49.59 -18.65
C ASN A 171 -17.70 49.86 -20.10
N TYR A 172 -18.23 48.86 -20.80
CA TYR A 172 -18.78 49.04 -22.15
C TYR A 172 -19.97 50.01 -22.14
N HIS A 173 -20.94 49.84 -21.22
CA HIS A 173 -22.08 50.76 -21.09
C HIS A 173 -21.70 52.17 -20.61
N GLN A 174 -20.67 52.31 -19.77
CA GLN A 174 -20.15 53.62 -19.36
C GLN A 174 -19.45 54.33 -20.54
N SER A 175 -18.72 53.58 -21.38
CA SER A 175 -18.06 54.12 -22.58
C SER A 175 -19.07 54.56 -23.66
N GLU A 176 -20.14 53.79 -23.87
CA GLU A 176 -21.21 54.11 -24.82
C GLU A 176 -21.94 55.40 -24.41
N ASN A 177 -22.22 55.58 -23.11
CA ASN A 177 -22.83 56.81 -22.59
C ASN A 177 -21.91 58.04 -22.71
N SER A 178 -20.59 57.86 -22.64
CA SER A 178 -19.63 58.95 -22.85
C SER A 178 -19.40 59.30 -24.32
N LEU A 179 -19.55 58.34 -25.24
CA LEU A 179 -19.45 58.57 -26.69
C LEU A 179 -20.76 59.15 -27.28
N PHE A 180 -21.91 58.89 -26.65
CA PHE A 180 -23.22 59.43 -27.07
C PHE A 180 -23.47 60.88 -26.60
N SER A 181 -22.64 61.43 -25.72
CA SER A 181 -22.71 62.85 -25.33
C SER A 181 -22.02 63.79 -26.33
N HIS A 182 -21.35 63.25 -27.35
CA HIS A 182 -20.58 64.00 -28.32
C HIS A 182 -20.82 63.50 -29.76
N ASN A 183 -22.07 63.35 -30.18
CA ASN A 183 -22.43 63.52 -31.60
C ASN A 183 -23.96 63.65 -31.75
N SER A 184 -24.36 64.87 -32.06
CA SER A 184 -25.69 65.20 -32.57
C SER A 184 -25.90 64.48 -33.90
N SER A 185 -26.90 63.59 -33.96
CA SER A 185 -27.69 63.17 -35.15
C SER A 185 -27.93 61.66 -35.19
N ALA A 186 -28.95 61.17 -34.50
CA ALA A 186 -29.50 59.82 -34.70
C ALA A 186 -30.99 59.73 -34.30
N ASN A 187 -31.79 60.73 -34.64
CA ASN A 187 -33.27 60.70 -34.51
C ASN A 187 -33.97 59.78 -35.53
N SER A 188 -33.24 58.89 -36.19
CA SER A 188 -33.76 58.01 -37.26
C SER A 188 -33.81 56.51 -36.89
N VAL A 189 -33.13 56.07 -35.82
CA VAL A 189 -33.02 54.62 -35.50
C VAL A 189 -34.00 54.18 -34.40
N SER A 190 -34.36 55.08 -33.48
CA SER A 190 -35.36 54.82 -32.41
C SER A 190 -36.79 54.61 -32.94
N MET A 191 -37.12 55.19 -34.10
CA MET A 191 -38.44 55.06 -34.72
C MET A 191 -38.65 53.69 -35.37
N TYR A 192 -37.63 53.15 -36.03
CA TYR A 192 -37.70 51.84 -36.71
C TYR A 192 -37.74 50.65 -35.72
N SER A 193 -37.04 50.74 -34.59
CA SER A 193 -37.06 49.71 -33.53
C SER A 193 -38.46 49.55 -32.92
N ASN A 194 -39.16 50.65 -32.68
CA ASN A 194 -40.49 50.63 -32.06
C ASN A 194 -41.60 50.21 -33.04
N GLN A 195 -41.44 50.48 -34.34
CA GLN A 195 -42.35 50.01 -35.39
C GLN A 195 -42.24 48.47 -35.57
N LEU A 196 -41.02 47.94 -35.64
CA LEU A 196 -40.77 46.49 -35.78
C LEU A 196 -41.26 45.69 -34.56
N LYS A 197 -41.18 46.28 -33.35
CA LYS A 197 -41.66 45.67 -32.09
C LYS A 197 -43.20 45.66 -31.98
N MET A 198 -43.91 46.55 -32.69
CA MET A 198 -45.37 46.55 -32.74
C MET A 198 -45.93 45.59 -33.80
N GLU A 199 -45.23 45.40 -34.93
CA GLU A 199 -45.60 44.42 -35.97
C GLU A 199 -45.49 42.98 -35.46
N LEU A 200 -44.36 42.61 -34.83
CA LEU A 200 -44.15 41.27 -34.25
C LEU A 200 -45.14 40.90 -33.13
N ARG A 201 -45.62 41.91 -32.37
CA ARG A 201 -46.59 41.70 -31.30
C ARG A 201 -48.02 41.49 -31.83
N ARG A 202 -48.29 41.91 -33.07
CA ARG A 202 -49.56 41.69 -33.79
C ARG A 202 -49.61 40.26 -34.37
N ASP A 203 -48.51 39.79 -34.93
CA ASP A 203 -48.41 38.44 -35.51
C ASP A 203 -48.44 37.34 -34.45
N THR A 204 -47.82 37.56 -33.28
CA THR A 204 -47.84 36.59 -32.17
C THR A 204 -49.25 36.41 -31.57
N LYS A 205 -50.10 37.45 -31.61
CA LYS A 205 -51.49 37.37 -31.13
C LYS A 205 -52.44 36.67 -32.10
N ASN A 206 -52.17 36.71 -33.40
CA ASN A 206 -52.97 36.02 -34.42
C ASN A 206 -52.63 34.51 -34.53
N ILE A 207 -51.43 34.09 -34.10
CA ILE A 207 -51.01 32.67 -34.08
C ILE A 207 -51.52 31.95 -32.83
N SER A 208 -51.76 32.64 -31.72
CA SER A 208 -52.27 32.03 -30.47
C SER A 208 -53.80 31.89 -30.41
N SER A 209 -54.52 32.28 -31.47
CA SER A 209 -55.99 32.29 -31.53
C SER A 209 -56.56 31.50 -32.72
N SER A 210 -55.77 30.59 -33.30
CA SER A 210 -56.20 29.68 -34.37
C SER A 210 -55.69 28.25 -34.15
#